data_AF-A0A923XXY4-F1
#
_entry.id   AF-A0A923XXY4-F1
#
_cell.length_a   1.000
_cell.length_b   1.000
_cell.length_c   1.000
_cell.angle_alpha   90.00
_cell.angle_beta   90.00
_cell.angle_gamma   90.00
#
_symmetry.space_group_name_H-M   'P 1'
#
loop_
_entity.id
_entity.type
_entity.pdbx_description
1 polymer ?
#
loop_
_entity_poly.entity_id
_entity_poly.type
_entity_poly.pdbx_seq_one_letter_code
_entity_poly.pdbx_strand_id
1 'polypeptide(L)'
;MKIYSKFKDYYDIALVHGSQADLLFERKIENVDIRKNSRMNEKFTPLQLTGIKIAQEIKNLSTTYEVEKKFKFHPMMVIFCGKSYPGFHVTHESVGMSVVPVKTVDGCFYDMESLSSYLRKNGSNIADLKEEKRSRWNTLYFGQRTSKKIEDFFSISGSNKFENDLLEHKIVTAVVTSYQNSEGEYFTINLPLREVNFYRKFDPWQAHQELSMYIGGVLAPDSKPIIKVADKCKIIGHGFDEMSFRKPPIKVH
;
A
#
# COMPACT_ATOMS: atom_id res chain seq x y z
N MET A 1 -16.84 10.14 -1.62
CA MET A 1 -16.00 9.90 -0.44
C MET A 1 -15.21 11.15 -0.12
N LYS A 2 -15.04 11.47 1.16
CA LYS A 2 -14.10 12.49 1.65
C LYS A 2 -12.85 11.80 2.18
N ILE A 3 -11.68 12.33 1.82
CA ILE A 3 -10.39 11.82 2.29
C ILE A 3 -9.79 12.86 3.23
N TYR A 4 -9.50 12.47 4.47
CA TYR A 4 -8.82 13.30 5.46
C TYR A 4 -7.39 12.81 5.62
N SER A 5 -6.43 13.67 5.31
CA SER A 5 -5.00 13.34 5.38
C SER A 5 -4.15 14.60 5.54
N LYS A 6 -2.97 14.45 6.13
CA LYS A 6 -1.94 15.50 6.17
C LYS A 6 -1.12 15.61 4.87
N PHE A 7 -1.27 14.65 3.97
CA PHE A 7 -0.55 14.59 2.70
C PHE A 7 -1.54 14.43 1.54
N LYS A 8 -1.06 14.76 0.33
CA LYS A 8 -1.78 14.55 -0.93
C LYS A 8 -1.23 13.35 -1.68
N ASP A 9 -2.09 12.59 -2.31
CA ASP A 9 -1.76 11.49 -3.20
C ASP A 9 -2.32 11.74 -4.62
N TYR A 10 -1.94 10.90 -5.59
CA TYR A 10 -2.28 11.13 -6.99
C TYR A 10 -3.80 11.03 -7.26
N TYR A 11 -4.50 10.15 -6.56
CA TYR A 11 -5.96 9.97 -6.71
C TYR A 11 -6.79 11.04 -5.99
N ASP A 12 -6.18 11.89 -5.15
CA ASP A 12 -6.92 12.96 -4.47
C ASP A 12 -7.44 14.02 -5.47
N ILE A 13 -6.85 14.11 -6.66
CA ILE A 13 -7.33 15.02 -7.72
C ILE A 13 -8.72 14.63 -8.23
N ALA A 14 -9.08 13.35 -8.14
CA ALA A 14 -10.37 12.84 -8.59
C ALA A 14 -11.53 13.25 -7.67
N LEU A 15 -11.26 13.80 -6.48
CA LEU A 15 -12.28 14.29 -5.55
C LEU A 15 -13.17 15.38 -6.15
N VAL A 16 -12.68 16.11 -7.15
CA VAL A 16 -13.43 17.20 -7.82
C VAL A 16 -14.67 16.68 -8.55
N HIS A 17 -14.69 15.41 -8.97
CA HIS A 17 -15.72 14.85 -9.84
C HIS A 17 -16.95 14.28 -9.12
N GLY A 18 -17.05 14.45 -7.79
CA GLY A 18 -18.25 14.14 -7.02
C GLY A 18 -17.96 13.32 -5.77
N SER A 19 -18.37 13.85 -4.62
CA SER A 19 -18.20 13.17 -3.33
C SER A 19 -19.54 12.71 -2.77
N GLN A 20 -19.74 11.40 -2.60
CA GLN A 20 -20.65 10.92 -1.56
C GLN A 20 -20.14 11.44 -0.20
N ALA A 21 -20.92 12.30 0.45
CA ALA A 21 -20.52 13.04 1.64
C ALA A 21 -20.41 12.16 2.89
N ASP A 22 -21.07 11.00 2.88
CA ASP A 22 -21.16 10.09 4.03
C ASP A 22 -19.98 9.13 4.19
N LEU A 23 -19.19 8.92 3.13
CA LEU A 23 -18.02 8.05 3.18
C LEU A 23 -16.80 8.87 3.59
N LEU A 24 -16.18 8.50 4.69
CA LEU A 24 -14.99 9.14 5.24
C LEU A 24 -13.81 8.17 5.23
N PHE A 25 -12.69 8.57 4.64
CA PHE A 25 -11.43 7.85 4.70
C PHE A 25 -10.38 8.71 5.42
N GLU A 26 -10.05 8.34 6.65
CA GLU A 26 -8.95 8.99 7.39
C GLU A 26 -7.64 8.23 7.13
N ARG A 27 -6.66 8.93 6.55
CA ARG A 27 -5.33 8.38 6.25
C ARG A 27 -4.31 8.93 7.23
N LYS A 28 -3.62 8.02 7.91
CA LYS A 28 -2.42 8.30 8.69
C LYS A 28 -1.34 7.33 8.27
N ILE A 29 -0.16 7.86 7.93
CA ILE A 29 1.01 7.03 7.63
C ILE A 29 1.44 6.33 8.92
N GLU A 30 1.57 5.02 8.86
CA GLU A 30 2.06 4.20 9.96
C GLU A 30 3.17 3.29 9.45
N ASN A 31 4.36 3.42 10.04
CA ASN A 31 5.49 2.56 9.72
C ASN A 31 5.55 1.43 10.73
N VAL A 32 5.34 0.20 10.26
CA VAL A 32 5.44 -1.01 11.07
C VAL A 32 6.78 -1.67 10.76
N ASP A 33 7.66 -1.67 11.76
CA ASP A 33 8.92 -2.41 11.68
C ASP A 33 8.63 -3.91 11.80
N ILE A 34 8.98 -4.64 10.74
CA ILE A 34 8.79 -6.10 10.63
C ILE A 34 10.12 -6.86 10.63
N ARG A 35 11.23 -6.19 10.99
CA ARG A 35 12.52 -6.85 11.13
C ARG A 35 12.44 -7.95 12.20
N LYS A 36 13.06 -9.10 11.90
CA LYS A 36 13.25 -10.17 12.89
C LYS A 36 14.10 -9.63 14.04
N ASN A 37 13.47 -9.34 15.17
CA ASN A 37 14.18 -9.02 16.40
C ASN A 37 14.76 -10.32 16.99
N SER A 38 15.78 -10.90 16.34
CA SER A 38 16.40 -12.19 16.75
C SER A 38 17.01 -12.17 18.15
N ARG A 39 17.06 -10.99 18.80
CA ARG A 39 17.66 -10.77 20.11
C ARG A 39 16.65 -10.53 21.24
N MET A 40 15.36 -10.37 20.95
CA MET A 40 14.36 -10.11 21.99
C MET A 40 13.16 -11.06 21.82
N ASN A 41 12.74 -11.70 22.92
CA ASN A 41 11.55 -12.56 23.00
C ASN A 41 10.23 -11.77 22.85
N GLU A 42 10.24 -10.65 22.14
CA GLU A 42 9.06 -9.84 21.91
C GLU A 42 8.10 -10.58 20.97
N LYS A 43 6.86 -10.74 21.43
CA LYS A 43 5.79 -11.28 20.61
C LYS A 43 5.43 -10.21 19.57
N PHE A 44 5.43 -10.60 18.29
CA PHE A 44 4.93 -9.74 17.22
C PHE A 44 3.45 -9.42 17.43
N THR A 45 3.05 -8.19 17.11
CA THR A 45 1.64 -7.83 17.01
C THR A 45 0.99 -8.54 15.80
N PRO A 46 -0.33 -8.77 15.80
CA PRO A 46 -1.02 -9.31 14.63
C PRO A 46 -0.71 -8.54 13.33
N LEU A 47 -0.65 -7.21 13.41
CA LEU A 47 -0.30 -6.34 12.29
C LEU A 47 1.12 -6.58 11.77
N GLN A 48 2.09 -6.79 12.67
CA GLN A 48 3.45 -7.17 12.30
C GLN A 48 3.48 -8.55 11.64
N LEU A 49 2.73 -9.53 12.15
CA LEU A 49 2.63 -10.86 11.55
C LEU A 49 2.10 -10.79 10.11
N THR A 50 1.09 -9.96 9.85
CA THR A 50 0.58 -9.69 8.50
C THR A 50 1.68 -9.15 7.58
N GLY A 51 2.40 -8.12 8.02
CA GLY A 51 3.55 -7.59 7.26
C GLY A 51 4.64 -8.63 7.02
N ILE A 52 4.94 -9.48 8.01
CA ILE A 52 5.92 -10.57 7.89
C ILE A 52 5.47 -11.62 6.87
N LYS A 53 4.20 -12.04 6.88
CA LYS A 53 3.65 -12.99 5.89
C LYS A 53 3.83 -12.46 4.47
N ILE A 54 3.51 -11.19 4.25
CA ILE A 54 3.66 -10.53 2.94
C ILE A 54 5.14 -10.43 2.56
N ALA A 55 6.02 -10.01 3.46
CA ALA A 55 7.45 -9.92 3.19
C ALA A 55 8.08 -11.29 2.88
N GLN A 56 7.62 -12.36 3.53
CA GLN A 56 8.03 -13.73 3.23
C GLN A 56 7.58 -14.15 1.82
N GLU A 57 6.35 -13.81 1.43
CA GLU A 57 5.85 -14.07 0.08
C GLU A 57 6.73 -13.38 -0.97
N ILE A 58 7.06 -12.10 -0.75
CA ILE A 58 7.97 -11.35 -1.61
C ILE A 58 9.29 -12.09 -1.74
N LYS A 59 9.92 -12.49 -0.63
CA LYS A 59 11.22 -13.20 -0.64
C LYS A 59 11.18 -14.56 -1.32
N ASN A 60 10.08 -15.29 -1.21
CA ASN A 60 9.94 -16.62 -1.82
C ASN A 60 9.88 -16.52 -3.34
N LEU A 61 9.30 -15.43 -3.85
CA LEU A 61 8.98 -15.25 -5.26
C LEU A 61 9.91 -14.28 -5.98
N SER A 62 10.64 -13.48 -5.21
CA SER A 62 11.54 -12.47 -5.73
C SER A 62 12.83 -12.42 -4.92
N THR A 63 13.91 -12.11 -5.60
CA THR A 63 15.20 -11.81 -4.99
C THR A 63 15.71 -10.50 -5.55
N THR A 64 16.68 -9.88 -4.90
CA THR A 64 17.38 -8.75 -5.51
C THR A 64 18.15 -9.25 -6.72
N TYR A 65 17.85 -8.66 -7.87
CA TYR A 65 18.54 -8.96 -9.11
C TYR A 65 19.54 -7.85 -9.40
N GLU A 66 20.59 -8.20 -10.13
CA GLU A 66 21.56 -7.25 -10.64
C GLU A 66 21.79 -7.50 -12.14
N VAL A 67 21.76 -6.45 -12.95
CA VAL A 67 22.15 -6.51 -14.37
C VAL A 67 23.39 -5.68 -14.55
N GLU A 68 24.46 -6.32 -15.02
CA GLU A 68 25.74 -5.67 -15.36
C GLU A 68 26.36 -4.78 -14.28
N LYS A 69 25.97 -4.94 -13.00
CA LYS A 69 26.28 -4.01 -11.90
C LYS A 69 25.77 -2.58 -12.09
N LYS A 70 24.82 -2.40 -13.01
CA LYS A 70 24.18 -1.13 -13.31
C LYS A 70 22.82 -1.02 -12.63
N PHE A 71 22.02 -2.08 -12.67
CA PHE A 71 20.65 -2.04 -12.16
C PHE A 71 20.48 -2.92 -10.93
N LYS A 72 19.84 -2.39 -9.88
CA LYS A 72 19.42 -3.14 -8.70
C LYS A 72 17.90 -3.15 -8.61
N PHE A 73 17.34 -4.33 -8.42
CA PHE A 73 15.90 -4.56 -8.39
C PHE A 73 15.48 -4.86 -6.97
N HIS A 74 14.73 -3.94 -6.37
CA HIS A 74 14.20 -4.08 -5.02
C HIS A 74 12.74 -4.52 -5.13
N PRO A 75 12.42 -5.77 -4.78
CA PRO A 75 11.04 -6.22 -4.85
C PRO A 75 10.21 -5.54 -3.75
N MET A 76 8.98 -5.22 -4.11
CA MET A 76 8.00 -4.62 -3.23
C MET A 76 6.61 -5.16 -3.55
N MET A 77 5.68 -4.98 -2.63
CA MET A 77 4.27 -5.28 -2.84
C MET A 77 3.43 -4.10 -2.39
N VAL A 78 2.60 -3.59 -3.28
CA VAL A 78 1.58 -2.59 -2.96
C VAL A 78 0.30 -3.34 -2.63
N ILE A 79 -0.24 -3.09 -1.44
CA ILE A 79 -1.58 -3.49 -1.08
C ILE A 79 -2.51 -2.32 -1.41
N PHE A 80 -3.55 -2.59 -2.17
CA PHE A 80 -4.55 -1.60 -2.55
C PHE A 80 -5.94 -2.22 -2.60
N CYS A 81 -6.82 -1.78 -1.71
CA CYS A 81 -8.21 -2.23 -1.61
C CYS A 81 -8.35 -3.76 -1.52
N GLY A 82 -7.61 -4.38 -0.58
CA GLY A 82 -7.65 -5.83 -0.34
C GLY A 82 -6.87 -6.68 -1.35
N LYS A 83 -6.38 -6.08 -2.44
CA LYS A 83 -5.62 -6.75 -3.51
C LYS A 83 -4.13 -6.48 -3.39
N SER A 84 -3.34 -7.44 -3.86
CA SER A 84 -1.88 -7.39 -3.86
C SER A 84 -1.33 -7.06 -5.25
N TYR A 85 -0.42 -6.09 -5.33
CA TYR A 85 0.21 -5.64 -6.57
C TYR A 85 1.73 -5.71 -6.43
N PRO A 86 2.34 -6.83 -6.87
CA PRO A 86 3.78 -7.00 -6.86
C PRO A 86 4.45 -6.00 -7.80
N GLY A 87 5.59 -5.46 -7.38
CA GLY A 87 6.36 -4.50 -8.16
C GLY A 87 7.85 -4.58 -7.88
N PHE A 88 8.65 -4.00 -8.77
CA PHE A 88 10.06 -3.75 -8.54
C PHE A 88 10.33 -2.26 -8.51
N HIS A 89 11.02 -1.82 -7.46
CA HIS A 89 11.69 -0.52 -7.43
C HIS A 89 13.10 -0.72 -8.01
N VAL A 90 13.39 -0.08 -9.14
CA VAL A 90 14.67 -0.23 -9.84
C VAL A 90 15.52 0.99 -9.59
N THR A 91 16.74 0.76 -9.10
CA THR A 91 17.77 1.77 -8.98
C THR A 91 18.87 1.51 -9.98
N HIS A 92 19.43 2.57 -10.53
CA HIS A 92 20.51 2.51 -11.50
C HIS A 92 21.74 3.21 -10.92
N GLU A 93 22.87 2.52 -10.94
CA GLU A 93 24.16 3.02 -10.55
C GLU A 93 24.89 3.46 -11.82
N SER A 94 24.90 4.77 -12.07
CA SER A 94 25.74 5.34 -13.13
C SER A 94 27.14 5.60 -12.58
N VAL A 95 28.14 4.96 -13.19
CA VAL A 95 29.54 5.26 -12.91
C VAL A 95 29.92 6.48 -13.77
N GLY A 96 29.82 7.67 -13.18
CA GLY A 96 30.37 8.88 -13.78
C GLY A 96 31.90 8.91 -13.72
N MET A 97 32.54 9.94 -14.31
CA MET A 97 33.99 10.18 -14.17
C MET A 97 34.43 10.45 -12.72
N SER A 98 33.48 10.66 -11.80
CA SER A 98 33.73 10.79 -10.37
C SER A 98 33.90 9.43 -9.70
N VAL A 99 34.82 9.33 -8.74
CA VAL A 99 35.15 8.14 -7.93
C VAL A 99 33.94 7.61 -7.12
N VAL A 100 32.86 8.39 -7.02
CA VAL A 100 31.64 8.02 -6.29
C VAL A 100 30.52 7.70 -7.30
N PRO A 101 30.01 6.45 -7.33
CA PRO A 101 28.88 6.11 -8.18
C PRO A 101 27.64 6.93 -7.78
N VAL A 102 27.00 7.57 -8.75
CA VAL A 102 25.76 8.30 -8.53
C VAL A 102 24.61 7.32 -8.71
N LYS A 103 23.91 7.04 -7.61
CA LYS A 103 22.66 6.27 -7.62
C LYS A 103 21.53 7.16 -8.12
N THR A 104 20.96 6.83 -9.27
CA THR A 104 19.69 7.40 -9.73
C THR A 104 18.55 6.41 -9.44
N VAL A 105 17.46 6.95 -8.91
CA VAL A 105 16.22 6.19 -8.72
C VAL A 105 15.44 6.30 -10.02
N ASP A 106 15.26 5.17 -10.70
CA ASP A 106 14.75 5.20 -12.08
C ASP A 106 13.28 4.73 -12.20
N GLY A 107 12.68 4.27 -11.09
CA GLY A 107 11.23 4.17 -10.94
C GLY A 107 10.73 2.80 -10.49
N CYS A 108 9.41 2.66 -10.51
CA CYS A 108 8.69 1.45 -10.09
C CYS A 108 7.94 0.81 -11.27
N PHE A 109 7.97 -0.52 -11.32
CA PHE A 109 7.39 -1.32 -12.39
C PHE A 109 6.50 -2.42 -11.82
N TYR A 110 5.31 -2.60 -12.41
CA TYR A 110 4.23 -3.46 -11.90
C TYR A 110 3.78 -4.53 -12.90
N ASP A 111 4.54 -4.70 -13.98
CA ASP A 111 4.31 -5.67 -15.03
C ASP A 111 5.62 -5.91 -15.81
N MET A 112 5.66 -7.07 -16.48
CA MET A 112 6.84 -7.55 -17.20
C MET A 112 7.18 -6.69 -18.42
N GLU A 113 6.16 -6.13 -19.08
CA GLU A 113 6.32 -5.38 -20.32
C GLU A 113 6.98 -4.02 -20.05
N SER A 114 6.48 -3.27 -19.08
CA SER A 114 7.03 -2.00 -18.62
C SER A 114 8.47 -2.16 -18.14
N LEU A 115 8.76 -3.22 -17.36
CA LEU A 115 10.11 -3.51 -16.88
C LEU A 115 11.05 -3.85 -18.03
N SER A 116 10.62 -4.70 -18.96
CA SER A 116 11.43 -5.11 -20.12
C SER A 116 11.70 -3.93 -21.06
N SER A 117 10.69 -3.09 -21.30
CA SER A 117 10.80 -1.87 -22.10
C SER A 117 11.80 -0.90 -21.50
N TYR A 118 11.75 -0.72 -20.18
CA TYR A 118 12.70 0.09 -19.44
C TYR A 118 14.14 -0.43 -19.59
N LEU A 119 14.37 -1.73 -19.41
CA LEU A 119 15.72 -2.31 -19.56
C LEU A 119 16.25 -2.14 -20.98
N ARG A 120 15.43 -2.43 -22.00
CA ARG A 120 15.82 -2.28 -23.41
C ARG A 120 16.21 -0.85 -23.76
N LYS A 121 15.43 0.12 -23.28
CA LYS A 121 15.72 1.55 -23.48
C LYS A 121 17.07 1.96 -22.89
N ASN A 122 17.51 1.29 -21.82
CA ASN A 122 18.78 1.55 -21.16
C ASN A 122 19.90 0.55 -21.55
N GLY A 123 19.72 -0.17 -22.67
CA GLY A 123 20.75 -1.04 -23.24
C GLY A 123 20.94 -2.38 -22.53
N SER A 124 19.94 -2.86 -21.79
CA SER A 124 19.96 -4.16 -21.11
C SER A 124 18.74 -5.01 -21.47
N ASN A 125 18.80 -6.32 -21.23
CA ASN A 125 17.67 -7.22 -21.40
C ASN A 125 17.32 -7.92 -20.07
N ILE A 126 16.05 -8.28 -19.93
CA ILE A 126 15.58 -9.06 -18.79
C ILE A 126 16.21 -10.46 -18.75
N ALA A 127 16.60 -11.00 -19.91
CA ALA A 127 17.34 -12.24 -20.02
C ALA A 127 18.76 -12.16 -19.40
N ASP A 128 19.30 -10.95 -19.25
CA ASP A 128 20.63 -10.71 -18.68
C ASP A 128 20.62 -10.63 -17.14
N LEU A 129 19.42 -10.71 -16.52
CA LEU A 129 19.27 -10.67 -15.08
C LEU A 129 19.98 -11.85 -14.41
N LYS A 130 20.92 -11.50 -13.53
CA LYS A 130 21.57 -12.45 -12.64
C LYS A 130 20.98 -12.28 -11.24
N GLU A 131 20.57 -13.40 -10.65
CA GLU A 131 20.16 -13.47 -9.25
C GLU A 131 21.39 -13.15 -8.38
N GLU A 132 21.29 -12.15 -7.49
CA GLU A 132 22.38 -11.76 -6.61
C GLU A 132 22.60 -12.88 -5.58
N LYS A 133 23.60 -13.76 -5.80
CA LYS A 133 23.86 -14.91 -4.92
C LYS A 133 25.06 -14.74 -4.01
N ARG A 134 24.84 -15.05 -2.73
CA ARG A 134 25.84 -15.22 -1.65
C ARG A 134 26.65 -16.53 -1.70
N SER A 135 26.40 -17.45 -2.64
CA SER A 135 27.10 -18.76 -2.67
C SER A 135 27.84 -18.96 -3.99
N ARG A 136 29.17 -19.17 -3.87
CA ARG A 136 30.17 -19.31 -4.95
C ARG A 136 29.92 -20.46 -5.94
N TRP A 137 28.92 -21.32 -5.75
CA TRP A 137 28.85 -22.64 -6.41
C TRP A 137 27.76 -22.83 -7.46
N ASN A 138 27.00 -21.80 -7.88
CA ASN A 138 25.83 -22.03 -8.74
C ASN A 138 25.59 -20.90 -9.76
N THR A 139 26.42 -20.78 -10.79
CA THR A 139 26.33 -19.67 -11.76
C THR A 139 25.76 -20.06 -13.14
N LEU A 140 25.70 -21.35 -13.50
CA LEU A 140 25.47 -21.76 -14.90
C LEU A 140 24.01 -22.09 -15.30
N TYR A 141 23.04 -22.14 -14.37
CA TYR A 141 21.66 -22.58 -14.66
C TYR A 141 20.56 -21.50 -14.50
N PHE A 142 20.90 -20.21 -14.50
CA PHE A 142 20.04 -19.18 -13.89
C PHE A 142 19.17 -18.32 -14.84
N GLY A 143 19.60 -18.03 -16.08
CA GLY A 143 18.92 -17.06 -16.95
C GLY A 143 17.43 -17.34 -17.19
N GLN A 144 17.05 -18.56 -17.60
CA GLN A 144 15.65 -18.93 -17.85
C GLN A 144 14.80 -19.07 -16.56
N ARG A 145 15.44 -19.30 -15.40
CA ARG A 145 14.70 -19.39 -14.12
C ARG A 145 14.40 -18.01 -13.54
N THR A 146 15.22 -17.01 -13.84
CA THR A 146 15.04 -15.64 -13.32
C THR A 146 13.84 -14.94 -13.95
N SER A 147 13.73 -14.95 -15.29
CA SER A 147 12.59 -14.33 -15.97
C SER A 147 11.27 -14.97 -15.56
N LYS A 148 11.24 -16.31 -15.48
CA LYS A 148 10.05 -17.04 -15.02
C LYS A 148 9.67 -16.69 -13.58
N LYS A 149 10.63 -16.58 -12.65
CA LYS A 149 10.33 -16.13 -11.27
C LYS A 149 9.74 -14.73 -11.23
N ILE A 150 10.24 -13.81 -12.06
CA ILE A 150 9.72 -12.45 -12.15
C ILE A 150 8.30 -12.44 -12.74
N GLU A 151 8.06 -13.23 -13.78
CA GLU A 151 6.72 -13.43 -14.35
C GLU A 151 5.76 -14.03 -13.32
N ASP A 152 6.18 -15.10 -12.63
CA ASP A 152 5.44 -15.74 -11.54
C ASP A 152 5.16 -14.73 -10.42
N PHE A 153 6.12 -13.87 -10.06
CA PHE A 153 5.92 -12.80 -9.10
C PHE A 153 4.86 -11.81 -9.58
N PHE A 154 4.94 -11.32 -10.81
CA PHE A 154 3.94 -10.41 -11.38
C PHE A 154 2.55 -11.05 -11.57
N SER A 155 2.48 -12.37 -11.73
CA SER A 155 1.22 -13.11 -11.90
C SER A 155 0.29 -13.00 -10.68
N ILE A 156 0.81 -12.58 -9.53
CA ILE A 156 0.05 -12.39 -8.28
C ILE A 156 -0.68 -11.04 -8.27
N SER A 157 -0.44 -10.17 -9.25
CA SER A 157 -1.14 -8.89 -9.38
C SER A 157 -2.65 -9.07 -9.35
N GLY A 158 -3.30 -8.40 -8.40
CA GLY A 158 -4.74 -8.49 -8.16
C GLY A 158 -5.17 -9.64 -7.25
N SER A 159 -4.22 -10.39 -6.66
CA SER A 159 -4.53 -11.49 -5.74
C SER A 159 -5.08 -11.00 -4.41
N ASN A 160 -6.09 -11.70 -3.90
CA ASN A 160 -6.73 -11.49 -2.60
C ASN A 160 -6.14 -12.38 -1.50
N LYS A 161 -4.93 -12.94 -1.69
CA LYS A 161 -4.31 -13.90 -0.75
C LYS A 161 -4.27 -13.41 0.70
N PHE A 162 -4.15 -12.10 0.92
CA PHE A 162 -4.06 -11.47 2.24
C PHE A 162 -5.35 -10.74 2.66
N GLU A 163 -6.45 -10.87 1.89
CA GLU A 163 -7.67 -10.08 2.09
C GLU A 163 -8.19 -10.15 3.53
N ASN A 164 -8.28 -11.34 4.13
CA ASN A 164 -8.74 -11.49 5.51
C ASN A 164 -7.85 -10.76 6.53
N ASP A 165 -6.52 -10.90 6.42
CA ASP A 165 -5.56 -10.23 7.30
C ASP A 165 -5.67 -8.69 7.15
N LEU A 166 -5.92 -8.20 5.93
CA LEU A 166 -6.09 -6.77 5.64
C LEU A 166 -7.42 -6.23 6.16
N LEU A 167 -8.51 -7.00 6.06
CA LEU A 167 -9.83 -6.64 6.56
C LEU A 167 -9.84 -6.57 8.10
N GLU A 168 -9.23 -7.54 8.76
CA GLU A 168 -9.10 -7.58 10.23
C GLU A 168 -8.46 -6.29 10.76
N HIS A 169 -7.45 -5.78 10.05
CA HIS A 169 -6.73 -4.56 10.42
C HIS A 169 -7.23 -3.29 9.72
N LYS A 170 -8.32 -3.40 8.94
CA LYS A 170 -8.92 -2.28 8.16
C LYS A 170 -7.89 -1.55 7.30
N ILE A 171 -6.94 -2.29 6.71
CA ILE A 171 -5.89 -1.75 5.86
C ILE A 171 -6.44 -1.55 4.46
N VAL A 172 -6.48 -0.30 4.03
CA VAL A 172 -6.91 0.08 2.67
C VAL A 172 -5.74 0.10 1.71
N THR A 173 -4.64 0.74 2.13
CA THR A 173 -3.42 0.86 1.32
C THR A 173 -2.20 0.59 2.18
N ALA A 174 -1.24 -0.15 1.64
CA ALA A 174 0.05 -0.35 2.28
C ALA A 174 1.13 -0.65 1.25
N VAL A 175 2.39 -0.46 1.63
CA VAL A 175 3.54 -0.89 0.83
C VAL A 175 4.45 -1.72 1.72
N VAL A 176 4.75 -2.92 1.26
CA VAL A 176 5.77 -3.77 1.86
C VAL A 176 7.01 -3.71 0.97
N THR A 177 8.14 -3.32 1.56
CA THR A 177 9.43 -3.32 0.89
C THR A 177 10.36 -4.30 1.58
N SER A 178 11.09 -5.09 0.79
CA SER A 178 12.09 -6.03 1.30
C SER A 178 13.47 -5.61 0.80
N TYR A 179 14.14 -4.75 1.58
CA TYR A 179 15.54 -4.40 1.32
C TYR A 179 16.48 -5.42 1.97
N GLN A 180 17.50 -5.88 1.23
CA GLN A 180 18.50 -6.80 1.77
C GLN A 180 19.56 -6.11 2.68
N ASN A 181 19.53 -4.79 2.79
CA ASN A 181 20.53 -3.99 3.49
C ASN A 181 20.11 -3.66 4.95
N SER A 182 20.97 -2.94 5.67
CA SER A 182 20.77 -2.50 7.07
C SER A 182 19.49 -1.70 7.34
N GLU A 183 18.85 -1.19 6.30
CA GLU A 183 17.57 -0.51 6.37
C GLU A 183 16.45 -1.49 6.77
N GLY A 184 16.50 -2.74 6.28
CA GLY A 184 15.58 -3.81 6.68
C GLY A 184 14.22 -3.80 5.95
N GLU A 185 13.30 -4.62 6.45
CA GLU A 185 11.95 -4.77 5.89
C GLU A 185 10.99 -3.81 6.56
N TYR A 186 10.26 -3.05 5.75
CA TYR A 186 9.27 -2.09 6.22
C TYR A 186 7.90 -2.43 5.68
N PHE A 187 6.91 -2.41 6.57
CA PHE A 187 5.49 -2.43 6.22
C PHE A 187 4.90 -1.06 6.52
N THR A 188 4.63 -0.29 5.48
CA THR A 188 4.13 1.09 5.63
C THR A 188 2.68 1.17 5.22
N ILE A 189 1.80 1.48 6.17
CA ILE A 189 0.36 1.61 5.96
C ILE A 189 0.07 3.05 5.56
N ASN A 190 -0.82 3.22 4.57
CA ASN A 190 -1.21 4.50 4.00
C ASN A 190 -0.04 5.34 3.46
N LEU A 191 1.02 4.69 2.94
CA LEU A 191 2.06 5.39 2.19
C LEU A 191 1.42 6.11 0.98
N PRO A 192 1.82 7.36 0.66
CA PRO A 192 1.38 8.01 -0.57
C PRO A 192 1.82 7.19 -1.78
N LEU A 193 0.87 6.60 -2.51
CA LEU A 193 1.13 5.66 -3.59
C LEU A 193 1.78 6.31 -4.81
N ARG A 194 1.75 7.64 -4.92
CA ARG A 194 2.57 8.41 -5.86
C ARG A 194 4.07 8.20 -5.66
N GLU A 195 4.54 7.94 -4.44
CA GLU A 195 5.96 7.76 -4.11
C GLU A 195 6.53 6.47 -4.69
N VAL A 196 5.65 5.49 -4.97
CA VAL A 196 5.99 4.24 -5.63
C VAL A 196 5.47 4.19 -7.07
N ASN A 197 5.09 5.34 -7.65
CA ASN A 197 4.56 5.45 -9.01
C ASN A 197 3.38 4.52 -9.31
N PHE A 198 2.53 4.22 -8.32
CA PHE A 198 1.41 3.28 -8.51
C PHE A 198 0.34 3.80 -9.48
N TYR A 199 0.38 5.09 -9.82
CA TYR A 199 -0.43 5.70 -10.88
C TYR A 199 -0.20 5.07 -12.26
N ARG A 200 0.88 4.30 -12.44
CA ARG A 200 1.12 3.48 -13.66
C ARG A 200 0.18 2.28 -13.76
N LYS A 201 -0.34 1.79 -12.62
CA LYS A 201 -1.25 0.64 -12.56
C LYS A 201 -2.71 1.05 -12.58
N PHE A 202 -3.04 2.12 -11.85
CA PHE A 202 -4.38 2.71 -11.80
C PHE A 202 -4.27 4.20 -12.06
N ASP A 203 -5.05 4.70 -13.01
CA ASP A 203 -5.16 6.15 -13.14
C ASP A 203 -5.85 6.77 -11.91
N PRO A 204 -5.69 8.09 -11.68
CA PRO A 204 -6.24 8.76 -10.51
C PRO A 204 -7.74 8.52 -10.28
N TRP A 205 -8.54 8.43 -11.35
CA TRP A 205 -9.98 8.23 -11.26
C TRP A 205 -10.31 6.79 -10.87
N GLN A 206 -9.71 5.81 -11.55
CA GLN A 206 -9.87 4.39 -11.23
C GLN A 206 -9.47 4.09 -9.78
N ALA A 207 -8.32 4.62 -9.33
CA ALA A 207 -7.87 4.44 -7.96
C ALA A 207 -8.86 5.05 -6.95
N HIS A 208 -9.37 6.26 -7.20
CA HIS A 208 -10.39 6.85 -6.35
C HIS A 208 -11.69 6.04 -6.31
N GLN A 209 -12.12 5.50 -7.45
CA GLN A 209 -13.31 4.66 -7.54
C GLN A 209 -13.17 3.37 -6.74
N GLU A 210 -12.07 2.63 -6.91
CA GLU A 210 -11.76 1.41 -6.15
C GLU A 210 -11.70 1.69 -4.65
N LEU A 211 -11.07 2.81 -4.24
CA LEU A 211 -11.06 3.24 -2.83
C LEU A 211 -12.47 3.48 -2.29
N SER A 212 -13.29 4.23 -3.03
CA SER A 212 -14.66 4.54 -2.60
C SER A 212 -15.52 3.29 -2.50
N MET A 213 -15.38 2.34 -3.43
CA MET A 213 -16.10 1.07 -3.41
C MET A 213 -15.65 0.18 -2.26
N TYR A 214 -14.33 0.06 -2.06
CA TYR A 214 -13.78 -0.77 -0.99
C TYR A 214 -14.17 -0.24 0.40
N ILE A 215 -14.06 1.08 0.60
CA ILE A 215 -14.40 1.68 1.90
C ILE A 215 -15.92 1.66 2.15
N GLY A 216 -16.73 1.94 1.13
CA GLY A 216 -18.18 1.98 1.28
C GLY A 216 -18.85 0.61 1.32
N GLY A 217 -18.29 -0.39 0.63
CA GLY A 217 -18.87 -1.72 0.50
C GLY A 217 -18.21 -2.76 1.40
N VAL A 218 -16.88 -2.79 1.46
CA VAL A 218 -16.12 -3.86 2.10
C VAL A 218 -15.75 -3.50 3.54
N LEU A 219 -15.16 -2.32 3.76
CA LEU A 219 -14.88 -1.79 5.10
C LEU A 219 -16.06 -1.04 5.70
N ALA A 220 -17.27 -1.22 5.13
CA ALA A 220 -18.47 -0.51 5.51
C ALA A 220 -18.51 -0.36 7.03
N PRO A 221 -18.60 0.86 7.57
CA PRO A 221 -18.55 1.06 9.00
C PRO A 221 -19.65 0.20 9.62
N ASP A 222 -19.29 -0.64 10.60
CA ASP A 222 -20.27 -1.20 11.55
C ASP A 222 -21.20 -0.03 11.88
N SER A 223 -22.45 -0.12 11.38
CA SER A 223 -23.45 0.95 11.31
C SER A 223 -23.06 2.17 12.14
N LYS A 224 -22.72 3.31 11.49
CA LYS A 224 -22.34 4.60 12.14
C LYS A 224 -22.77 4.58 13.60
N PRO A 225 -21.85 4.53 14.60
CA PRO A 225 -22.23 4.28 15.99
C PRO A 225 -23.43 5.16 16.29
N ILE A 226 -24.57 4.54 16.61
CA ILE A 226 -25.84 5.25 16.80
C ILE A 226 -25.49 6.41 17.69
N ILE A 227 -25.53 7.64 17.13
CA ILE A 227 -25.23 8.83 17.91
C ILE A 227 -26.26 8.75 19.03
N LYS A 228 -25.80 8.46 20.25
CA LYS A 228 -26.65 8.51 21.44
C LYS A 228 -26.91 9.99 21.67
N VAL A 229 -27.80 10.54 20.86
CA VAL A 229 -28.37 11.85 21.06
C VAL A 229 -29.08 11.74 22.40
N ALA A 230 -28.57 12.48 23.39
CA ALA A 230 -29.21 12.57 24.69
C ALA A 230 -30.70 12.90 24.49
N ASP A 231 -31.60 12.24 25.20
CA ASP A 231 -33.05 12.33 24.95
C ASP A 231 -33.56 13.78 24.95
N LYS A 232 -32.92 14.67 25.73
CA LYS A 232 -33.19 16.12 25.72
C LYS A 232 -33.13 16.75 24.31
N CYS A 233 -32.15 16.37 23.50
CA CYS A 233 -32.01 16.91 22.14
C CYS A 233 -33.02 16.30 21.16
N LYS A 234 -33.48 15.06 21.39
CA LYS A 234 -34.57 14.46 20.61
C LYS A 234 -35.90 15.17 20.89
N ILE A 235 -36.19 15.46 22.16
CA ILE A 235 -37.39 16.18 22.59
C ILE A 235 -37.46 17.56 21.92
N ILE A 236 -36.36 18.32 21.94
CA ILE A 236 -36.26 19.63 21.28
C ILE A 236 -36.43 19.52 19.76
N GLY A 237 -35.79 18.53 19.12
CA GLY A 237 -35.90 18.32 17.66
C GLY A 237 -37.29 17.95 17.18
N HIS A 238 -38.13 17.37 18.05
CA HIS A 238 -39.54 17.09 17.77
C HIS A 238 -40.48 18.25 18.12
N GLY A 239 -39.95 19.40 18.54
CA GLY A 239 -40.75 20.59 18.87
C GLY A 239 -41.45 20.50 20.22
N PHE A 240 -41.05 19.57 21.10
CA PHE A 240 -41.54 19.52 22.47
C PHE A 240 -40.73 20.50 23.33
N ASP A 241 -41.41 21.50 23.89
CA ASP A 241 -40.92 22.33 24.98
C ASP A 241 -41.38 21.78 26.34
N GLU A 242 -40.84 22.28 27.46
CA GLU A 242 -41.25 21.86 28.81
C GLU A 242 -42.74 22.15 29.10
N MET A 243 -43.39 22.94 28.25
CA MET A 243 -44.75 23.44 28.39
C MET A 243 -45.75 22.72 27.47
N SER A 244 -45.30 21.85 26.56
CA SER A 244 -46.13 21.20 25.53
C SER A 244 -47.23 20.32 26.12
N PHE A 245 -47.10 19.95 27.39
CA PHE A 245 -48.09 19.17 28.14
C PHE A 245 -48.61 19.85 29.42
N ARG A 246 -48.21 21.09 29.71
CA ARG A 246 -48.62 21.81 30.93
C ARG A 246 -49.51 22.99 30.57
N LYS A 247 -50.68 23.09 31.21
CA LYS A 247 -51.52 24.29 31.12
C LYS A 247 -50.78 25.46 31.77
N PRO A 248 -50.74 26.65 31.14
CA PRO A 248 -50.10 27.82 31.74
C PRO A 248 -50.76 28.15 33.08
N PRO A 249 -49.98 28.62 34.08
CA PRO A 249 -50.54 28.98 35.37
C PRO A 249 -51.59 30.08 35.19
N ILE A 250 -52.80 29.78 35.65
CA ILE A 250 -53.92 30.73 35.63
C ILE A 250 -53.54 31.88 36.56
N LYS A 251 -53.33 33.07 36.01
CA LYS A 251 -53.17 34.29 36.81
C LYS A 251 -54.50 34.58 37.49
N VAL A 252 -54.57 34.32 38.79
CA VAL A 252 -55.66 34.78 39.64
C VAL A 252 -55.40 36.25 39.94
N HIS A 253 -56.27 37.13 39.45
CA HIS A 253 -56.31 38.56 39.75
C HIS A 253 -57.10 38.82 41.03
#